data_AF-A0A443NBC4-F1
#
_entry.id   AF-A0A443NBC4-F1
#
_cell.length_a   1.000
_cell.length_b   1.000
_cell.length_c   1.000
_cell.angle_alpha   90.00
_cell.angle_beta   90.00
_cell.angle_gamma   90.00
#
_symmetry.space_group_name_H-M   'P 1'
#
loop_
_entity.id
_entity.type
_entity.pdbx_description
1 polymer ?
#
loop_
_entity_poly.entity_id
_entity_poly.type
_entity_poly.pdbx_seq_one_letter_code
_entity_poly.pdbx_strand_id
1 'polypeptide(L)'
;MLPFQTMHEAEMALARPLTFAERVWFRYSAQIPDFWLYCHNILFLFLIFSVAPLPLAFIDINNSKSLSKYKLQPKIRLPSHAIFKCYKDVMFMFIFVVGPLQLCSYPTVKLLGIRTGLPLPSGWEIFFQLLVYFLIEDYLNYWIHRLLHCKWGYEKIHRVHHEFTAPIGYAAPYAHWAEILILGIPSFVGPALVPGHMITFWLWIALRQMEAIDTHSGYDFPLSPAKYIPLYGGAEYHDYHHYVGGQSQSNFASVFTYCDYIYGTDKGYRYQKQHLAKLREQWGRGEQNGDAYHDPREAHSLTERGLELLALPDDGVPRLLLDTGCGLGLSGETLSEKEHHWIGLDISKSMLDVALKREVDGDLLLADMGQISKNLVPLGHQRHTRVCRAPKQSTH
;
A
#
# COMPACT_ATOMS: atom_id res chain seq x y z
N MET A 1 -30.35 12.32 24.12
CA MET A 1 -31.35 13.15 23.43
C MET A 1 -31.09 14.57 23.86
N LEU A 2 -31.49 15.55 23.04
CA LEU A 2 -31.48 16.93 23.49
C LEU A 2 -32.32 17.05 24.78
N PRO A 3 -31.82 17.72 25.82
CA PRO A 3 -32.54 17.85 27.08
C PRO A 3 -33.71 18.85 27.00
N PHE A 4 -33.91 19.49 25.84
CA PHE A 4 -34.87 20.58 25.63
C PHE A 4 -36.08 20.10 24.83
N GLN A 5 -37.28 20.49 25.25
CA GLN A 5 -38.54 20.19 24.56
C GLN A 5 -38.83 21.19 23.44
N THR A 6 -38.36 22.43 23.58
CA THR A 6 -38.59 23.51 22.59
C THR A 6 -37.31 24.28 22.27
N MET A 7 -37.29 24.94 21.10
CA MET A 7 -36.19 25.85 20.77
C MET A 7 -36.08 26.99 21.78
N HIS A 8 -37.21 27.53 22.24
CA HIS A 8 -37.22 28.61 23.22
C HIS A 8 -36.54 28.20 24.53
N GLU A 9 -36.82 26.99 25.01
CA GLU A 9 -36.15 26.43 26.19
C GLU A 9 -34.63 26.30 25.98
N ALA A 10 -34.20 25.85 24.80
CA ALA A 10 -32.78 25.78 24.46
C ALA A 10 -32.13 27.19 24.41
N GLU A 11 -32.83 28.20 23.88
CA GLU A 11 -32.35 29.58 23.84
C GLU A 11 -32.21 30.19 25.24
N MET A 12 -33.18 29.92 26.12
CA MET A 12 -33.10 30.33 27.52
C MET A 12 -31.92 29.67 28.23
N ALA A 13 -31.72 28.35 28.03
CA ALA A 13 -30.62 27.61 28.65
C ALA A 13 -29.23 28.06 28.16
N LEU A 14 -29.11 28.45 26.90
CA LEU A 14 -27.86 28.97 26.33
C LEU A 14 -27.65 30.48 26.57
N ALA A 15 -28.65 31.17 27.14
CA ALA A 15 -28.67 32.63 27.31
C ALA A 15 -28.41 33.42 26.00
N ARG A 16 -28.79 32.84 24.86
CA ARG A 16 -28.68 33.47 23.54
C ARG A 16 -29.63 32.80 22.52
N PRO A 17 -30.02 33.51 21.44
CA PRO A 17 -30.71 32.87 20.32
C PRO A 17 -29.88 31.73 19.71
N LEU A 18 -30.58 30.71 19.20
CA LEU A 18 -29.93 29.63 18.45
C LEU A 18 -29.42 30.18 17.12
N THR A 19 -28.23 29.75 16.72
CA THR A 19 -27.74 29.98 15.36
C THR A 19 -28.60 29.22 14.34
N PHE A 20 -28.46 29.55 13.05
CA PHE A 20 -29.16 28.83 11.99
C PHE A 20 -28.84 27.32 12.02
N ALA A 21 -27.57 26.95 12.15
CA ALA A 21 -27.13 25.56 12.22
C ALA A 21 -27.71 24.83 13.44
N GLU A 22 -27.74 25.48 14.60
CA GLU A 22 -28.34 24.92 15.82
C GLU A 22 -29.84 24.70 15.69
N ARG A 23 -30.57 25.61 15.01
CA ARG A 23 -32.00 25.41 14.72
C ARG A 23 -32.23 24.22 13.80
N VAL A 24 -31.40 24.05 12.76
CA VAL A 24 -31.48 22.90 11.86
C VAL A 24 -31.18 21.60 12.63
N TRP A 25 -30.11 21.59 13.42
CA TRP A 25 -29.75 20.46 14.26
C TRP A 25 -30.86 20.10 15.24
N PHE A 26 -31.45 21.09 15.93
CA PHE A 26 -32.55 20.88 16.86
C PHE A 26 -33.76 20.25 16.17
N ARG A 27 -34.21 20.79 15.03
CA ARG A 27 -35.36 20.25 14.28
C ARG A 27 -35.17 18.80 13.89
N TYR A 28 -33.95 18.45 13.51
CA TYR A 28 -33.60 17.11 13.10
C TYR A 28 -33.45 16.15 14.28
N SER A 29 -32.68 16.53 15.30
CA SER A 29 -32.23 15.62 16.37
C SER A 29 -33.14 15.56 17.60
N ALA A 30 -34.04 16.52 17.82
CA ALA A 30 -34.81 16.61 19.08
C ALA A 30 -35.64 15.35 19.40
N GLN A 31 -36.15 14.67 18.37
CA GLN A 31 -36.96 13.46 18.53
C GLN A 31 -36.19 12.17 18.22
N ILE A 32 -34.90 12.26 17.89
CA ILE A 32 -34.09 11.11 17.53
C ILE A 32 -33.26 10.68 18.75
N PRO A 33 -33.40 9.44 19.22
CA PRO A 33 -32.51 8.88 20.24
C PRO A 33 -31.04 8.96 19.80
N ASP A 34 -30.13 9.25 20.74
CA ASP A 34 -28.70 9.38 20.45
C ASP A 34 -28.11 8.14 19.78
N PHE A 35 -28.64 6.95 20.08
CA PHE A 35 -28.30 5.70 19.41
C PHE A 35 -28.53 5.78 17.90
N TRP A 36 -29.69 6.26 17.46
CA TRP A 36 -30.01 6.37 16.05
C TRP A 36 -29.21 7.47 15.37
N LEU A 37 -28.93 8.59 16.06
CA LEU A 37 -27.97 9.58 15.56
C LEU A 37 -26.62 8.91 15.29
N TYR A 38 -26.07 8.22 16.28
CA TYR A 38 -24.82 7.48 16.12
C TYR A 38 -24.86 6.48 14.94
N CYS A 39 -25.95 5.73 14.76
CA CYS A 39 -26.13 4.78 13.65
C CYS A 39 -26.14 5.41 12.25
N HIS A 40 -26.30 6.74 12.10
CA HIS A 40 -26.12 7.41 10.79
C HIS A 40 -24.72 7.16 10.22
N ASN A 41 -23.74 6.90 11.08
CA ASN A 41 -22.39 6.55 10.67
C ASN A 41 -22.36 5.30 9.75
N ILE A 42 -23.27 4.33 9.96
CA ILE A 42 -23.39 3.15 9.09
C ILE A 42 -23.78 3.59 7.68
N LEU A 43 -24.77 4.48 7.54
CA LEU A 43 -25.18 4.99 6.24
C LEU A 43 -24.06 5.80 5.58
N PHE A 44 -23.37 6.67 6.34
CA PHE A 44 -22.26 7.45 5.81
C PHE A 44 -21.11 6.57 5.30
N LEU A 45 -20.71 5.57 6.08
CA LEU A 45 -19.68 4.62 5.67
C LEU A 45 -20.09 3.82 4.44
N PHE A 46 -21.35 3.34 4.38
CA PHE A 46 -21.87 2.65 3.21
C PHE A 46 -21.78 3.52 1.95
N LEU A 47 -22.22 4.78 2.06
CA LEU A 47 -22.16 5.74 0.95
C LEU A 47 -20.71 6.04 0.54
N ILE A 48 -19.81 6.28 1.49
CA ILE A 48 -18.39 6.55 1.22
C ILE A 48 -17.76 5.35 0.51
N PHE A 49 -17.89 4.14 1.04
CA PHE A 49 -17.28 2.95 0.44
C PHE A 49 -17.88 2.58 -0.91
N SER A 50 -19.13 2.97 -1.20
CA SER A 50 -19.78 2.69 -2.47
C SER A 50 -19.50 3.75 -3.52
N VAL A 51 -19.57 5.03 -3.13
CA VAL A 51 -19.62 6.18 -4.05
C VAL A 51 -18.26 6.84 -4.22
N ALA A 52 -17.45 6.97 -3.17
CA ALA A 52 -16.19 7.72 -3.26
C ALA A 52 -15.15 7.09 -4.21
N PRO A 53 -14.95 5.75 -4.25
CA PRO A 53 -14.05 5.13 -5.22
C PRO A 53 -14.60 5.09 -6.65
N LEU A 54 -15.91 5.28 -6.85
CA LEU A 54 -16.61 5.03 -8.10
C LEU A 54 -16.07 5.84 -9.30
N PRO A 55 -15.75 7.15 -9.18
CA PRO A 55 -15.19 7.91 -10.31
C PRO A 55 -13.88 7.33 -10.82
N LEU A 56 -12.98 6.90 -9.92
CA LEU A 56 -11.69 6.32 -10.30
C LEU A 56 -11.85 4.91 -10.86
N ALA A 57 -12.74 4.10 -10.28
CA ALA A 57 -13.10 2.80 -10.83
C ALA A 57 -13.65 2.90 -12.26
N PHE A 58 -14.45 3.93 -12.56
CA PHE A 58 -14.93 4.19 -13.92
C PHE A 58 -13.79 4.56 -14.88
N ILE A 59 -12.80 5.32 -14.40
CA ILE A 59 -11.60 5.64 -15.21
C ILE A 59 -10.82 4.37 -15.54
N ASP A 60 -10.65 3.47 -14.57
CA ASP A 60 -9.99 2.18 -14.75
C ASP A 60 -10.71 1.29 -15.76
N ILE A 61 -12.04 1.17 -15.66
CA ILE A 61 -12.85 0.36 -16.57
C ILE A 61 -12.80 0.91 -18.00
N ASN A 62 -12.90 2.23 -18.18
CA ASN A 62 -12.93 2.85 -19.50
C ASN A 62 -11.56 3.00 -20.16
N ASN A 63 -10.47 2.70 -19.46
CA ASN A 63 -9.11 2.79 -19.99
C ASN A 63 -8.79 4.17 -20.60
N SER A 64 -9.23 5.25 -19.93
CA SER A 64 -9.06 6.62 -20.44
C SER A 64 -7.59 6.97 -20.66
N LYS A 65 -7.17 7.11 -21.92
CA LYS A 65 -5.78 7.43 -22.31
C LYS A 65 -5.31 8.79 -21.76
N SER A 66 -6.22 9.74 -21.58
CA SER A 66 -5.89 11.07 -21.04
C SER A 66 -5.50 11.01 -19.57
N LEU A 67 -6.11 10.09 -18.82
CA LEU A 67 -5.93 9.94 -17.38
C LEU A 67 -4.93 8.84 -17.01
N SER A 68 -4.60 7.94 -17.94
CA SER A 68 -3.61 6.87 -17.70
C SER A 68 -2.21 7.39 -17.38
N LYS A 69 -1.89 8.64 -17.74
CA LYS A 69 -0.62 9.29 -17.39
C LYS A 69 -0.48 9.61 -15.90
N TYR A 70 -1.59 9.67 -15.17
CA TYR A 70 -1.62 9.89 -13.71
C TYR A 70 -1.67 8.57 -12.92
N LYS A 71 -1.78 7.43 -13.60
CA LYS A 71 -1.79 6.12 -12.94
C LYS A 71 -0.38 5.75 -12.51
N LEU A 72 -0.23 5.37 -11.24
CA LEU A 72 1.08 5.09 -10.63
C LEU A 72 1.72 3.83 -11.22
N GLN A 73 0.93 2.77 -11.38
CA GLN A 73 1.35 1.50 -11.98
C GLN A 73 0.65 1.26 -13.33
N PRO A 74 1.08 1.94 -14.43
CA PRO A 74 0.34 1.96 -15.70
C PRO A 74 0.32 0.61 -16.44
N LYS A 75 1.27 -0.29 -16.11
CA LYS A 75 1.37 -1.64 -16.67
C LYS A 75 0.34 -2.61 -16.08
N ILE A 76 -0.21 -2.30 -14.90
CA ILE A 76 -1.18 -3.14 -14.21
C ILE A 76 -2.57 -2.56 -14.42
N ARG A 77 -3.46 -3.35 -15.00
CA ARG A 77 -4.87 -3.00 -15.19
C ARG A 77 -5.74 -4.13 -14.72
N LEU A 78 -6.64 -3.82 -13.80
CA LEU A 78 -7.59 -4.79 -13.27
C LEU A 78 -8.80 -4.89 -14.19
N PRO A 79 -9.25 -6.11 -14.52
CA PRO A 79 -10.49 -6.28 -15.27
C PRO A 79 -11.70 -5.85 -14.44
N SER A 80 -12.77 -5.40 -15.09
CA SER A 80 -13.98 -4.89 -14.42
C SER A 80 -14.59 -5.88 -13.41
N HIS A 81 -14.54 -7.18 -13.71
CA HIS A 81 -15.03 -8.21 -12.79
C HIS A 81 -14.22 -8.30 -11.49
N ALA A 82 -12.91 -7.99 -11.52
CA ALA A 82 -12.07 -7.99 -10.33
C ALA A 82 -12.37 -6.78 -9.43
N ILE A 83 -12.59 -5.61 -10.04
CA ILE A 83 -13.04 -4.40 -9.33
C ILE A 83 -14.40 -4.66 -8.66
N PHE A 84 -15.36 -5.23 -9.41
CA PHE A 84 -16.67 -5.55 -8.89
C PHE A 84 -16.64 -6.61 -7.78
N LYS A 85 -15.77 -7.63 -7.93
CA LYS A 85 -15.55 -8.63 -6.87
C LYS A 85 -14.99 -7.98 -5.60
N CYS A 86 -13.95 -7.14 -5.73
CA CYS A 86 -13.39 -6.37 -4.61
C CYS A 86 -14.48 -5.59 -3.87
N TYR A 87 -15.30 -4.82 -4.59
CA TYR A 87 -16.42 -4.08 -4.00
C TYR A 87 -17.42 -5.01 -3.28
N LYS A 88 -17.78 -6.15 -3.87
CA LYS A 88 -18.68 -7.12 -3.23
C LYS A 88 -18.10 -7.68 -1.94
N ASP A 89 -16.82 -8.04 -1.93
CA ASP A 89 -16.13 -8.58 -0.76
C ASP A 89 -16.03 -7.51 0.34
N VAL A 90 -15.76 -6.26 -0.01
CA VAL A 90 -15.82 -5.11 0.92
C VAL A 90 -17.21 -4.92 1.51
N MET A 91 -18.26 -4.95 0.68
CA MET A 91 -19.63 -4.80 1.18
C MET A 91 -20.05 -5.98 2.06
N PHE A 92 -19.56 -7.19 1.78
CA PHE A 92 -19.73 -8.34 2.65
C PHE A 92 -19.09 -8.11 4.02
N MET A 93 -17.83 -7.68 4.06
CA MET A 93 -17.15 -7.32 5.32
C MET A 93 -17.84 -6.16 6.03
N PHE A 94 -18.36 -5.19 5.28
CA PHE A 94 -19.12 -4.08 5.84
C PHE A 94 -20.37 -4.56 6.56
N ILE A 95 -21.17 -5.44 5.93
CA ILE A 95 -22.43 -5.94 6.50
C ILE A 95 -22.17 -6.86 7.70
N PHE A 96 -21.16 -7.72 7.64
CA PHE A 96 -20.95 -8.77 8.65
C PHE A 96 -19.94 -8.42 9.76
N VAL A 97 -19.11 -7.41 9.55
CA VAL A 97 -18.08 -7.00 10.53
C VAL A 97 -18.28 -5.55 10.96
N VAL A 98 -18.25 -4.60 10.01
CA VAL A 98 -18.30 -3.17 10.35
C VAL A 98 -19.66 -2.75 10.89
N GLY A 99 -20.76 -3.15 10.26
CA GLY A 99 -22.12 -2.83 10.67
C GLY A 99 -22.43 -3.30 12.10
N PRO A 100 -22.22 -4.59 12.43
CA PRO A 100 -22.36 -5.09 13.79
C PRO A 100 -21.44 -4.38 14.79
N LEU A 101 -20.18 -4.12 14.43
CA LEU A 101 -19.27 -3.35 15.28
C LEU A 101 -19.82 -1.95 15.60
N GLN A 102 -20.36 -1.25 14.61
CA GLN A 102 -21.01 0.05 14.84
C GLN A 102 -22.18 -0.13 15.80
N LEU A 103 -23.14 -1.00 15.50
CA LEU A 103 -24.32 -1.21 16.36
C LEU A 103 -23.95 -1.55 17.82
N CYS A 104 -22.93 -2.38 18.03
CA CYS A 104 -22.49 -2.80 19.36
C CYS A 104 -21.59 -1.79 20.09
N SER A 105 -20.98 -0.81 19.41
CA SER A 105 -20.03 0.13 20.03
C SER A 105 -20.66 1.42 20.57
N TYR A 106 -21.97 1.62 20.39
CA TYR A 106 -22.68 2.77 20.94
C TYR A 106 -22.51 2.94 22.48
N PRO A 107 -22.57 1.90 23.32
CA PRO A 107 -22.32 2.05 24.76
C PRO A 107 -20.95 2.67 25.06
N THR A 108 -19.92 2.29 24.29
CA THR A 108 -18.58 2.88 24.39
C THR A 108 -18.61 4.36 24.00
N VAL A 109 -19.24 4.70 22.87
CA VAL A 109 -19.39 6.10 22.42
C VAL A 109 -20.07 6.97 23.48
N LYS A 110 -21.10 6.44 24.14
CA LYS A 110 -21.79 7.10 25.24
C LYS A 110 -20.89 7.24 26.48
N LEU A 111 -20.12 6.20 26.83
CA LEU A 111 -19.17 6.22 27.94
C LEU A 111 -18.06 7.26 27.73
N LEU A 112 -17.58 7.40 26.50
CA LEU A 112 -16.57 8.40 26.14
C LEU A 112 -17.10 9.85 26.23
N GLY A 113 -18.41 10.05 26.36
CA GLY A 113 -18.98 11.39 26.50
C GLY A 113 -19.12 12.16 25.18
N ILE A 114 -19.15 11.45 24.03
CA ILE A 114 -19.46 12.09 22.74
C ILE A 114 -20.87 12.67 22.81
N ARG A 115 -20.97 13.99 22.73
CA ARG A 115 -22.22 14.73 22.94
C ARG A 115 -23.02 14.90 21.66
N THR A 116 -24.34 14.83 21.74
CA THR A 116 -25.28 15.13 20.64
C THR A 116 -26.03 16.45 20.84
N GLY A 117 -25.78 17.10 21.99
CA GLY A 117 -26.54 18.26 22.45
C GLY A 117 -25.96 19.61 22.02
N LEU A 118 -26.75 20.66 22.28
CA LEU A 118 -26.34 22.06 22.10
C LEU A 118 -25.40 22.54 23.23
N PRO A 119 -24.56 23.57 22.98
CA PRO A 119 -24.38 24.29 21.72
C PRO A 119 -23.62 23.46 20.68
N LEU A 120 -23.77 23.74 19.38
CA LEU A 120 -22.94 23.06 18.36
C LEU A 120 -21.45 23.42 18.54
N PRO A 121 -20.52 22.52 18.15
CA PRO A 121 -19.09 22.80 18.26
C PRO A 121 -18.71 23.98 17.35
N SER A 122 -17.80 24.82 17.83
CA SER A 122 -17.25 25.89 16.98
C SER A 122 -16.36 25.30 15.88
N GLY A 123 -16.11 26.06 14.80
CA GLY A 123 -15.17 25.63 13.75
C GLY A 123 -13.78 25.34 14.29
N TRP A 124 -13.31 26.10 15.29
CA TRP A 124 -12.04 25.87 15.96
C TRP A 124 -12.04 24.62 16.84
N GLU A 125 -13.13 24.34 17.54
CA GLU A 125 -13.30 23.10 18.31
C GLU A 125 -13.20 21.88 17.40
N ILE A 126 -13.92 21.89 16.27
CA ILE A 126 -13.84 20.84 15.25
C ILE A 126 -12.41 20.70 14.73
N PHE A 127 -11.77 21.81 14.35
CA PHE A 127 -10.41 21.80 13.79
C PHE A 127 -9.39 21.17 14.74
N PHE A 128 -9.33 21.62 16.00
CA PHE A 128 -8.36 21.09 16.96
C PHE A 128 -8.67 19.64 17.37
N GLN A 129 -9.96 19.26 17.47
CA GLN A 129 -10.35 17.87 17.67
C GLN A 129 -9.86 16.99 16.52
N LEU A 130 -10.14 17.36 15.27
CA LEU A 130 -9.68 16.61 14.09
C LEU A 130 -8.16 16.53 14.01
N LEU A 131 -7.44 17.63 14.32
CA LEU A 131 -5.98 17.63 14.36
C LEU A 131 -5.46 16.59 15.36
N VAL A 132 -5.99 16.56 16.57
CA VAL A 132 -5.63 15.56 17.58
C VAL A 132 -5.97 14.15 17.10
N TYR A 133 -7.16 13.95 16.52
CA TYR A 133 -7.59 12.64 16.06
C TYR A 133 -6.66 12.09 14.97
N PHE A 134 -6.33 12.91 13.97
CA PHE A 134 -5.41 12.54 12.91
C PHE A 134 -4.01 12.21 13.45
N LEU A 135 -3.45 13.02 14.35
CA LEU A 135 -2.10 12.77 14.89
C LEU A 135 -2.04 11.49 15.75
N ILE A 136 -3.03 11.28 16.62
CA ILE A 136 -3.07 10.10 17.49
C ILE A 136 -3.35 8.83 16.68
N GLU A 137 -4.31 8.90 15.76
CA GLU A 137 -4.66 7.77 14.92
C GLU A 137 -3.46 7.37 14.07
N ASP A 138 -2.82 8.30 13.36
CA ASP A 138 -1.69 8.00 12.47
C ASP A 138 -0.48 7.44 13.25
N TYR A 139 -0.19 7.96 14.45
CA TYR A 139 0.90 7.44 15.28
C TYR A 139 0.64 5.99 15.73
N LEU A 140 -0.58 5.69 16.19
CA LEU A 140 -0.94 4.34 16.63
C LEU A 140 -1.06 3.38 15.45
N ASN A 141 -1.63 3.84 14.34
CA ASN A 141 -1.77 3.05 13.13
C ASN A 141 -0.41 2.65 12.57
N TYR A 142 0.57 3.57 12.55
CA TYR A 142 1.95 3.26 12.17
C TYR A 142 2.51 2.03 12.89
N TRP A 143 2.38 1.97 14.22
CA TRP A 143 2.94 0.87 15.01
C TRP A 143 2.19 -0.44 14.79
N ILE A 144 0.86 -0.39 14.73
CA ILE A 144 0.04 -1.58 14.51
C ILE A 144 0.26 -2.11 13.09
N HIS A 145 0.27 -1.24 12.09
CA HIS A 145 0.53 -1.58 10.70
C HIS A 145 1.93 -2.19 10.54
N ARG A 146 2.95 -1.58 11.13
CA ARG A 146 4.30 -2.15 11.18
C ARG A 146 4.35 -3.52 11.87
N LEU A 147 3.59 -3.72 12.95
CA LEU A 147 3.46 -5.01 13.62
C LEU A 147 2.77 -6.05 12.72
N LEU A 148 1.75 -5.65 11.96
CA LEU A 148 1.08 -6.52 10.98
C LEU A 148 2.00 -6.93 9.83
N HIS A 149 3.11 -6.22 9.59
CA HIS A 149 4.15 -6.62 8.65
C HIS A 149 5.20 -7.60 9.21
N CYS A 150 5.08 -8.02 10.47
CA CYS A 150 5.85 -9.17 10.93
C CYS A 150 5.38 -10.45 10.21
N LYS A 151 6.23 -11.47 10.09
CA LYS A 151 5.94 -12.70 9.33
C LYS A 151 4.56 -13.29 9.62
N TRP A 152 4.22 -13.47 10.90
CA TRP A 152 2.93 -14.04 11.30
C TRP A 152 1.76 -13.09 11.01
N GLY A 153 1.90 -11.81 11.37
CA GLY A 153 0.86 -10.80 11.13
C GLY A 153 0.54 -10.69 9.65
N TYR A 154 1.56 -10.71 8.80
CA TYR A 154 1.39 -10.58 7.37
C TYR A 154 0.70 -11.81 6.82
N GLU A 155 1.27 -13.01 7.03
CA GLU A 155 0.76 -14.25 6.46
C GLU A 155 -0.68 -14.57 6.88
N LYS A 156 -1.09 -14.18 8.09
CA LYS A 156 -2.39 -14.54 8.67
C LYS A 156 -3.45 -13.46 8.62
N ILE A 157 -3.06 -12.20 8.62
CA ILE A 157 -3.99 -11.07 8.75
C ILE A 157 -3.82 -10.16 7.53
N HIS A 158 -2.62 -9.62 7.33
CA HIS A 158 -2.41 -8.50 6.41
C HIS A 158 -2.24 -8.87 4.93
N ARG A 159 -1.97 -10.14 4.62
CA ARG A 159 -1.77 -10.61 3.24
C ARG A 159 -2.96 -10.31 2.34
N VAL A 160 -4.19 -10.37 2.86
CA VAL A 160 -5.42 -10.11 2.08
C VAL A 160 -5.45 -8.67 1.59
N HIS A 161 -5.05 -7.73 2.45
CA HIS A 161 -4.95 -6.31 2.09
C HIS A 161 -3.97 -6.07 0.95
N HIS A 162 -2.83 -6.75 1.00
CA HIS A 162 -1.78 -6.70 -0.02
C HIS A 162 -2.03 -7.57 -1.27
N GLU A 163 -3.23 -8.16 -1.45
CA GLU A 163 -3.55 -8.91 -2.68
C GLU A 163 -3.58 -7.99 -3.91
N PHE A 164 -3.86 -6.69 -3.72
CA PHE A 164 -3.81 -5.67 -4.75
C PHE A 164 -2.48 -4.92 -4.73
N THR A 165 -1.43 -5.50 -5.31
CA THR A 165 -0.11 -4.85 -5.40
C THR A 165 -0.11 -3.54 -6.19
N ALA A 166 -1.12 -3.34 -7.04
CA ALA A 166 -1.54 -2.04 -7.55
C ALA A 166 -2.93 -1.72 -6.99
N PRO A 167 -3.02 -0.97 -5.88
CA PRO A 167 -4.29 -0.72 -5.21
C PRO A 167 -5.22 0.14 -6.06
N ILE A 168 -6.51 0.00 -5.74
CA ILE A 168 -7.60 0.83 -6.25
C ILE A 168 -8.40 1.34 -5.06
N GLY A 169 -9.15 2.43 -5.21
CA GLY A 169 -9.88 3.02 -4.07
C GLY A 169 -10.82 2.04 -3.33
N TYR A 170 -11.41 1.06 -4.02
CA TYR A 170 -12.21 0.00 -3.39
C TYR A 170 -11.38 -0.98 -2.54
N ALA A 171 -10.07 -1.10 -2.81
CA ALA A 171 -9.17 -1.97 -2.05
C ALA A 171 -8.80 -1.38 -0.67
N ALA A 172 -9.06 -0.10 -0.41
CA ALA A 172 -8.75 0.53 0.89
C ALA A 172 -9.33 -0.25 2.10
N PRO A 173 -10.63 -0.60 2.12
CA PRO A 173 -11.20 -1.48 3.16
C PRO A 173 -11.15 -2.98 2.81
N TYR A 174 -10.50 -3.38 1.71
CA TYR A 174 -10.39 -4.80 1.34
C TYR A 174 -9.32 -5.46 2.22
N ALA A 175 -9.76 -6.20 3.24
CA ALA A 175 -8.86 -6.77 4.22
C ALA A 175 -9.48 -7.99 4.92
N HIS A 176 -8.64 -8.70 5.68
CA HIS A 176 -9.12 -9.75 6.58
C HIS A 176 -9.95 -9.13 7.72
N TRP A 177 -11.01 -9.81 8.19
CA TRP A 177 -11.90 -9.27 9.24
C TRP A 177 -11.14 -8.84 10.50
N ALA A 178 -10.10 -9.57 10.90
CA ALA A 178 -9.30 -9.24 12.07
C ALA A 178 -8.51 -7.94 11.87
N GLU A 179 -8.05 -7.67 10.64
CA GLU A 179 -7.36 -6.43 10.31
C GLU A 179 -8.28 -5.23 10.45
N ILE A 180 -9.51 -5.34 9.93
CA ILE A 180 -10.53 -4.30 10.03
C ILE A 180 -10.77 -3.92 11.49
N LEU A 181 -10.82 -4.91 12.39
CA LEU A 181 -10.97 -4.66 13.83
C LEU A 181 -9.71 -4.05 14.46
N ILE A 182 -8.53 -4.60 14.16
CA ILE A 182 -7.25 -4.19 14.75
C ILE A 182 -6.86 -2.77 14.31
N LEU A 183 -6.88 -2.48 13.01
CA LEU A 183 -6.58 -1.16 12.45
C LEU A 183 -7.71 -0.15 12.65
N GLY A 184 -8.91 -0.61 13.04
CA GLY A 184 -10.02 0.25 13.44
C GLY A 184 -9.85 0.84 14.84
N ILE A 185 -9.07 0.22 15.74
CA ILE A 185 -8.89 0.66 17.13
C ILE A 185 -8.32 2.10 17.22
N PRO A 186 -7.22 2.45 16.52
CA PRO A 186 -6.66 3.81 16.53
C PRO A 186 -7.69 4.92 16.29
N SER A 187 -8.65 4.70 15.39
CA SER A 187 -9.68 5.69 15.03
C SER A 187 -10.62 6.09 16.18
N PHE A 188 -10.67 5.30 17.26
CA PHE A 188 -11.46 5.62 18.45
C PHE A 188 -10.63 6.24 19.59
N VAL A 189 -9.29 6.18 19.53
CA VAL A 189 -8.44 6.67 20.63
C VAL A 189 -8.45 8.20 20.69
N GLY A 190 -8.38 8.89 19.56
CA GLY A 190 -8.50 10.35 19.51
C GLY A 190 -9.80 10.86 20.15
N PRO A 191 -10.98 10.41 19.69
CA PRO A 191 -12.27 10.75 20.29
C PRO A 191 -12.41 10.34 21.76
N ALA A 192 -11.68 9.32 22.22
CA ALA A 192 -11.65 8.94 23.64
C ALA A 192 -10.82 9.91 24.50
N LEU A 193 -9.72 10.45 23.95
CA LEU A 193 -8.86 11.41 24.65
C LEU A 193 -9.48 12.81 24.70
N VAL A 194 -10.11 13.24 23.60
CA VAL A 194 -10.75 14.55 23.48
C VAL A 194 -12.16 14.35 22.95
N PRO A 195 -13.14 13.98 23.80
CA PRO A 195 -14.51 13.76 23.37
C PRO A 195 -15.13 15.02 22.75
N GLY A 196 -15.70 14.84 21.56
CA GLY A 196 -16.31 15.93 20.79
C GLY A 196 -17.82 15.82 20.64
N HIS A 197 -18.35 16.63 19.73
CA HIS A 197 -19.75 16.52 19.32
C HIS A 197 -19.92 15.42 18.25
N MET A 198 -21.12 14.83 18.16
CA MET A 198 -21.46 13.80 17.17
C MET A 198 -21.19 14.23 15.72
N ILE A 199 -21.37 15.52 15.42
CA ILE A 199 -21.00 16.10 14.11
C ILE A 199 -19.49 16.01 13.85
N THR A 200 -18.65 16.36 14.84
CA THR A 200 -17.20 16.20 14.71
C THR A 200 -16.84 14.73 14.53
N PHE A 201 -17.52 13.82 15.25
CA PHE A 201 -17.30 12.39 15.12
C PHE A 201 -17.67 11.84 13.73
N TRP A 202 -18.82 12.22 13.17
CA TRP A 202 -19.17 11.85 11.80
C TRP A 202 -18.19 12.41 10.78
N LEU A 203 -17.80 13.68 10.93
CA LEU A 203 -16.82 14.32 10.05
C LEU A 203 -15.46 13.62 10.14
N TRP A 204 -15.03 13.25 11.34
CA TRP A 204 -13.81 12.48 11.59
C TRP A 204 -13.82 11.15 10.85
N ILE A 205 -14.85 10.32 11.06
CA ILE A 205 -14.97 9.03 10.38
C ILE A 205 -15.00 9.21 8.87
N ALA A 206 -15.75 10.20 8.37
CA ALA A 206 -15.83 10.46 6.93
C ALA A 206 -14.46 10.84 6.34
N LEU A 207 -13.75 11.78 6.96
CA LEU A 207 -12.44 12.22 6.51
C LEU A 207 -11.42 11.08 6.54
N ARG A 208 -11.41 10.24 7.58
CA ARG A 208 -10.50 9.10 7.64
C ARG A 208 -10.74 8.08 6.55
N GLN A 209 -11.99 7.76 6.25
CA GLN A 209 -12.28 6.81 5.17
C GLN A 209 -11.98 7.41 3.79
N MET A 210 -12.25 8.70 3.59
CA MET A 210 -11.89 9.39 2.34
C MET A 210 -10.38 9.41 2.12
N GLU A 211 -9.61 9.66 3.19
CA GLU A 211 -8.15 9.64 3.16
C GLU A 211 -7.61 8.24 2.81
N ALA A 212 -8.12 7.18 3.45
CA ALA A 212 -7.72 5.81 3.11
C ALA A 212 -8.03 5.46 1.64
N ILE A 213 -9.17 5.93 1.10
CA ILE A 213 -9.51 5.73 -0.32
C ILE A 213 -8.55 6.50 -1.24
N ASP A 214 -8.15 7.73 -0.86
CA ASP A 214 -7.20 8.55 -1.63
C ASP A 214 -5.83 7.88 -1.70
N THR A 215 -5.30 7.39 -0.58
CA THR A 215 -3.99 6.72 -0.53
C THR A 215 -3.96 5.39 -1.29
N HIS A 216 -5.10 4.72 -1.42
CA HIS A 216 -5.23 3.49 -2.22
C HIS A 216 -5.69 3.73 -3.65
N SER A 217 -5.88 4.98 -4.07
CA SER A 217 -6.54 5.30 -5.32
C SER A 217 -5.84 4.75 -6.56
N GLY A 218 -4.51 4.56 -6.50
CA GLY A 218 -3.68 4.17 -7.63
C GLY A 218 -3.38 5.32 -8.61
N TYR A 219 -3.75 6.56 -8.25
CA TYR A 219 -3.59 7.76 -9.07
C TYR A 219 -2.90 8.88 -8.30
N ASP A 220 -1.99 9.59 -8.97
CA ASP A 220 -1.42 10.84 -8.48
C ASP A 220 -1.81 12.01 -9.39
N PHE A 221 -2.82 12.78 -8.98
CA PHE A 221 -3.31 13.94 -9.72
C PHE A 221 -2.54 15.21 -9.33
N PRO A 222 -2.08 16.03 -10.29
CA PRO A 222 -1.28 17.22 -10.01
C PRO A 222 -2.04 18.30 -9.22
N LEU A 223 -3.37 18.35 -9.34
CA LEU A 223 -4.22 19.33 -8.67
C LEU A 223 -4.88 18.78 -7.39
N SER A 224 -4.41 17.66 -6.84
CA SER A 224 -4.97 17.13 -5.59
C SER A 224 -4.73 18.12 -4.44
N PRO A 225 -5.78 18.55 -3.71
CA PRO A 225 -5.64 19.42 -2.54
C PRO A 225 -4.74 18.84 -1.45
N ALA A 226 -4.66 17.51 -1.36
CA ALA A 226 -3.86 16.83 -0.35
C ALA A 226 -2.35 17.09 -0.50
N LYS A 227 -1.88 17.50 -1.69
CA LYS A 227 -0.48 17.88 -1.92
C LYS A 227 -0.04 19.13 -1.15
N TYR A 228 -0.98 19.93 -0.67
CA TYR A 228 -0.68 21.12 0.15
C TYR A 228 -0.63 20.81 1.66
N ILE A 229 -0.96 19.58 2.06
CA ILE A 229 -0.91 19.15 3.45
C ILE A 229 0.54 18.75 3.79
N PRO A 230 1.19 19.41 4.76
CA PRO A 230 2.56 19.07 5.13
C PRO A 230 2.67 17.61 5.58
N LEU A 231 3.74 16.94 5.13
CA LEU A 231 4.08 15.56 5.49
C LEU A 231 3.08 14.50 5.02
N TYR A 232 2.05 14.85 4.24
CA TYR A 232 1.11 13.88 3.68
C TYR A 232 1.80 12.93 2.71
N GLY A 233 1.64 11.62 2.92
CA GLY A 233 2.25 10.60 2.06
C GLY A 233 1.55 10.46 0.72
N GLY A 234 0.21 10.44 0.73
CA GLY A 234 -0.62 10.30 -0.46
C GLY A 234 -0.46 8.96 -1.19
N ALA A 235 -1.11 8.87 -2.35
CA ALA A 235 -1.22 7.63 -3.11
C ALA A 235 0.13 7.05 -3.55
N GLU A 236 1.08 7.87 -4.00
CA GLU A 236 2.41 7.40 -4.44
C GLU A 236 3.16 6.66 -3.32
N TYR A 237 3.08 7.18 -2.11
CA TYR A 237 3.80 6.64 -0.96
C TYR A 237 3.24 5.28 -0.52
N HIS A 238 1.92 5.14 -0.54
CA HIS A 238 1.25 3.91 -0.15
C HIS A 238 1.21 2.87 -1.28
N ASP A 239 1.14 3.29 -2.55
CA ASP A 239 1.24 2.41 -3.72
C ASP A 239 2.59 1.67 -3.75
N TYR A 240 3.70 2.36 -3.42
CA TYR A 240 5.00 1.71 -3.27
C TYR A 240 4.98 0.62 -2.19
N HIS A 241 4.31 0.87 -1.07
CA HIS A 241 4.19 -0.08 0.02
C HIS A 241 3.47 -1.37 -0.42
N HIS A 242 2.32 -1.23 -1.10
CA HIS A 242 1.58 -2.36 -1.70
C HIS A 242 2.38 -3.09 -2.78
N TYR A 243 3.14 -2.36 -3.60
CA TYR A 243 3.98 -2.93 -4.64
C TYR A 243 5.06 -3.87 -4.06
N VAL A 244 5.69 -3.50 -2.94
CA VAL A 244 6.70 -4.34 -2.27
C VAL A 244 6.03 -5.48 -1.47
N GLY A 245 4.83 -5.26 -0.94
CA GLY A 245 4.03 -6.28 -0.28
C GLY A 245 4.67 -6.82 0.99
N GLY A 246 4.70 -8.14 1.15
CA GLY A 246 5.20 -8.80 2.37
C GLY A 246 6.68 -8.61 2.67
N GLN A 247 7.47 -8.14 1.70
CA GLN A 247 8.87 -7.76 1.92
C GLN A 247 9.02 -6.30 2.36
N SER A 248 7.92 -5.55 2.47
CA SER A 248 7.94 -4.15 2.81
C SER A 248 8.47 -3.95 4.23
N GLN A 249 9.52 -3.14 4.34
CA GLN A 249 10.11 -2.66 5.59
C GLN A 249 9.97 -1.13 5.70
N SER A 250 9.05 -0.55 4.93
CA SER A 250 8.92 0.90 4.78
C SER A 250 7.48 1.35 4.56
N ASN A 251 7.25 2.66 4.70
CA ASN A 251 6.00 3.33 4.36
C ASN A 251 4.80 2.83 5.18
N PHE A 252 4.97 2.72 6.49
CA PHE A 252 3.92 2.21 7.39
C PHE A 252 2.94 3.30 7.84
N ALA A 253 3.27 4.58 7.66
CA ALA A 253 2.36 5.67 8.00
C ALA A 253 1.05 5.57 7.22
N SER A 254 -0.07 5.88 7.88
CA SER A 254 -1.38 5.87 7.24
C SER A 254 -1.61 7.18 6.49
N VAL A 255 -1.29 8.31 7.12
CA VAL A 255 -1.59 9.67 6.65
C VAL A 255 -0.31 10.49 6.49
N PHE A 256 0.45 10.65 7.57
CA PHE A 256 1.61 11.54 7.59
C PHE A 256 2.91 10.77 7.76
N THR A 257 3.88 11.10 6.92
CA THR A 257 5.18 10.42 6.82
C THR A 257 6.14 10.67 8.00
N TYR A 258 5.74 11.41 9.04
CA TYR A 258 6.64 11.77 10.14
C TYR A 258 7.12 10.55 10.94
N CYS A 259 6.26 9.55 11.18
CA CYS A 259 6.67 8.32 11.85
C CYS A 259 7.73 7.59 11.03
N ASP A 260 7.50 7.43 9.73
CA ASP A 260 8.47 6.78 8.85
C ASP A 260 9.80 7.53 8.80
N TYR A 261 9.77 8.86 8.81
CA TYR A 261 10.99 9.68 8.88
C TYR A 261 11.73 9.49 10.21
N ILE A 262 11.03 9.58 11.35
CA ILE A 262 11.61 9.46 12.70
C ILE A 262 12.24 8.08 12.90
N TYR A 263 11.56 7.03 12.46
CA TYR A 263 12.02 5.65 12.66
C TYR A 263 12.81 5.09 11.48
N GLY A 264 13.06 5.91 10.44
CA GLY A 264 13.86 5.55 9.28
C GLY A 264 13.24 4.49 8.37
N THR A 265 11.93 4.31 8.41
CA THR A 265 11.15 3.40 7.55
C THR A 265 10.67 4.08 6.26
N ASP A 266 11.37 5.12 5.79
CA ASP A 266 11.13 5.79 4.50
C ASP A 266 12.27 5.56 3.48
N LYS A 267 13.37 4.91 3.90
CA LYS A 267 14.62 4.79 3.13
C LYS A 267 14.43 4.04 1.80
N GLY A 268 13.67 2.95 1.81
CA GLY A 268 13.41 2.15 0.61
C GLY A 268 12.70 2.97 -0.47
N TYR A 269 11.65 3.69 -0.07
CA TYR A 269 10.91 4.60 -0.95
C TYR A 269 11.80 5.72 -1.48
N ARG A 270 12.58 6.39 -0.63
CA ARG A 270 13.49 7.46 -1.08
C ARG A 270 14.51 6.96 -2.08
N TYR A 271 15.10 5.78 -1.85
CA TYR A 271 16.02 5.16 -2.79
C TYR A 271 15.35 4.89 -4.14
N GLN A 272 14.19 4.23 -4.14
CA GLN A 272 13.46 3.94 -5.37
C GLN A 272 13.07 5.21 -6.13
N LYS A 273 12.58 6.23 -5.43
CA LYS A 273 12.18 7.51 -6.03
C LYS A 273 13.36 8.23 -6.69
N GLN A 274 14.51 8.28 -6.03
CA GLN A 274 15.75 8.84 -6.59
C GLN A 274 16.22 8.04 -7.80
N HIS A 275 16.15 6.71 -7.74
CA HIS A 275 16.54 5.83 -8.82
C HIS A 275 15.67 6.03 -10.07
N LEU A 276 14.34 6.07 -9.90
CA LEU A 276 13.39 6.34 -10.98
C LEU A 276 13.55 7.75 -11.58
N ALA A 277 13.87 8.75 -10.75
CA ALA A 277 14.15 10.10 -11.25
C ALA A 277 15.39 10.13 -12.15
N LYS A 278 16.49 9.49 -11.72
CA LYS A 278 17.72 9.37 -12.54
C LYS A 278 17.46 8.67 -13.87
N LEU A 279 16.72 7.56 -13.85
CA LEU A 279 16.34 6.82 -15.06
C LEU A 279 15.52 7.70 -16.03
N ARG A 280 14.55 8.47 -15.51
CA ARG A 280 13.74 9.40 -16.33
C ARG A 280 14.59 10.51 -16.95
N GLU A 281 15.54 11.07 -16.20
CA GLU A 281 16.46 12.07 -16.72
C GLU A 281 17.36 11.51 -17.83
N GLN A 282 17.90 10.30 -17.66
CA GLN A 282 18.72 9.63 -18.68
C GLN A 282 17.93 9.35 -19.96
N TRP A 283 16.73 8.78 -19.84
CA TRP A 283 15.83 8.59 -20.98
C TRP A 283 15.46 9.91 -21.68
N GLY A 284 15.25 10.99 -20.92
CA GLY A 284 14.96 12.31 -21.45
C GLY A 284 16.12 12.94 -22.23
N ARG A 285 17.36 12.56 -21.91
CA ARG A 285 18.59 13.02 -22.61
C ARG A 285 18.89 12.22 -23.88
N GLY A 286 18.09 11.22 -24.21
CA GLY A 286 18.33 10.37 -25.39
C GLY A 286 19.51 9.40 -25.22
N GLU A 287 20.00 9.23 -23.99
CA GLU A 287 20.95 8.17 -23.66
C GLU A 287 20.19 6.83 -23.77
N GLN A 288 20.24 6.21 -24.95
CA GLN A 288 19.90 4.80 -25.11
C GLN A 288 20.94 4.01 -24.33
N ASN A 289 20.63 3.68 -23.08
CA ASN A 289 21.51 2.98 -22.15
C ASN A 289 21.91 1.60 -22.70
N GLY A 290 23.03 1.57 -23.40
CA GLY A 290 23.97 0.45 -23.41
C GLY A 290 25.15 0.66 -22.45
N ASP A 291 25.38 1.89 -21.95
CA ASP A 291 26.61 2.25 -21.24
C ASP A 291 26.41 2.83 -19.82
N ALA A 292 25.17 3.05 -19.35
CA ALA A 292 24.93 3.86 -18.15
C ALA A 292 24.57 3.10 -16.86
N TYR A 293 24.78 1.78 -16.82
CA TYR A 293 24.67 1.03 -15.56
C TYR A 293 26.02 0.46 -15.16
N HIS A 294 26.43 0.91 -13.98
CA HIS A 294 27.64 0.57 -13.22
C HIS A 294 28.86 1.44 -13.50
N ASP A 295 29.30 2.18 -12.47
CA ASP A 295 30.75 2.35 -12.28
C ASP A 295 31.32 0.92 -12.25
N PRO A 296 32.22 0.55 -13.18
CA PRO A 296 32.79 -0.80 -13.21
C PRO A 296 33.37 -1.22 -11.86
N ARG A 297 33.84 -0.26 -11.05
CA ARG A 297 34.37 -0.49 -9.71
C ARG A 297 33.31 -0.90 -8.69
N GLU A 298 32.08 -0.38 -8.81
CA GLU A 298 30.97 -0.81 -7.95
C GLU A 298 30.49 -2.22 -8.31
N ALA A 299 30.37 -2.53 -9.61
CA ALA A 299 30.02 -3.88 -10.06
C ALA A 299 31.06 -4.90 -9.59
N HIS A 300 32.35 -4.61 -9.77
CA HIS A 300 33.45 -5.44 -9.32
C HIS A 300 33.40 -5.71 -7.80
N SER A 301 33.28 -4.64 -6.99
CA SER A 301 33.21 -4.78 -5.53
C SER A 301 31.98 -5.57 -5.06
N LEU A 302 30.83 -5.45 -5.74
CA LEU A 302 29.63 -6.22 -5.41
C LEU A 302 29.79 -7.69 -5.80
N THR A 303 30.40 -7.97 -6.94
CA THR A 303 30.65 -9.35 -7.40
C THR A 303 31.68 -10.06 -6.52
N GLU A 304 32.77 -9.39 -6.12
CA GLU A 304 33.72 -9.90 -5.13
C GLU A 304 32.99 -10.28 -3.83
N ARG A 305 32.16 -9.38 -3.30
CA ARG A 305 31.41 -9.65 -2.08
C ARG A 305 30.39 -10.78 -2.27
N GLY A 306 29.81 -10.90 -3.46
CA GLY A 306 28.93 -12.01 -3.84
C GLY A 306 29.67 -13.35 -3.81
N LEU A 307 30.88 -13.42 -4.37
CA LEU A 307 31.73 -14.61 -4.35
C LEU A 307 32.12 -15.01 -2.92
N GLU A 308 32.47 -14.05 -2.06
CA GLU A 308 32.74 -14.31 -0.65
C GLU A 308 31.52 -14.94 0.07
N LEU A 309 30.31 -14.48 -0.26
CA LEU A 309 29.06 -14.98 0.32
C LEU A 309 28.66 -16.35 -0.23
N LEU A 310 29.07 -16.71 -1.45
CA LEU A 310 28.86 -18.05 -2.00
C LEU A 310 29.68 -19.11 -1.25
N ALA A 311 30.70 -18.70 -0.47
CA ALA A 311 31.52 -19.57 0.36
C ALA A 311 32.05 -20.79 -0.43
N LEU A 312 32.51 -20.54 -1.65
CA LEU A 312 33.09 -21.58 -2.51
C LEU A 312 34.32 -22.19 -1.81
N PRO A 313 34.58 -23.51 -1.95
CA PRO A 313 35.76 -24.12 -1.37
C PRO A 313 37.04 -23.50 -1.93
N ASP A 314 37.98 -23.13 -1.05
CA ASP A 314 39.28 -22.58 -1.40
C ASP A 314 40.28 -23.71 -1.72
N ASP A 315 39.96 -24.47 -2.78
CA ASP A 315 40.74 -25.60 -3.28
C ASP A 315 41.45 -25.31 -4.61
N GLY A 316 41.37 -24.06 -5.09
CA GLY A 316 41.94 -23.63 -6.36
C GLY A 316 41.24 -24.22 -7.58
N VAL A 317 40.06 -24.81 -7.44
CA VAL A 317 39.32 -25.43 -8.55
C VAL A 317 38.29 -24.44 -9.12
N PRO A 318 38.37 -24.09 -10.42
CA PRO A 318 37.35 -23.31 -11.12
C PRO A 318 35.93 -23.87 -10.94
N ARG A 319 34.97 -22.98 -10.70
CA ARG A 319 33.54 -23.33 -10.65
C ARG A 319 32.84 -22.88 -11.92
N LEU A 320 31.76 -23.59 -12.27
CA LEU A 320 30.81 -23.12 -13.27
C LEU A 320 29.69 -22.36 -12.55
N LEU A 321 29.56 -21.07 -12.84
CA LEU A 321 28.62 -20.15 -12.19
C LEU A 321 27.56 -19.66 -13.18
N LEU A 322 26.33 -19.52 -12.70
CA LEU A 322 25.26 -18.88 -13.48
C LEU A 322 25.11 -17.43 -13.00
N ASP A 323 25.43 -16.48 -13.87
CA ASP A 323 25.30 -15.05 -13.59
C ASP A 323 23.92 -14.56 -14.02
N THR A 324 23.01 -14.39 -13.06
CA THR A 324 21.62 -14.02 -13.31
C THR A 324 21.42 -12.51 -13.29
N GLY A 325 20.90 -11.96 -14.39
CA GLY A 325 20.87 -10.51 -14.62
C GLY A 325 22.25 -9.98 -15.03
N CYS A 326 23.00 -10.75 -15.82
CA CYS A 326 24.39 -10.44 -16.18
C CYS A 326 24.58 -9.12 -16.94
N GLY A 327 23.50 -8.56 -17.50
CA GLY A 327 23.51 -7.27 -18.18
C GLY A 327 24.56 -7.18 -19.29
N LEU A 328 25.54 -6.28 -19.09
CA LEU A 328 26.63 -6.01 -20.02
C LEU A 328 27.86 -6.92 -19.79
N GLY A 329 27.77 -7.90 -18.88
CA GLY A 329 28.84 -8.86 -18.56
C GLY A 329 29.89 -8.37 -17.55
N LEU A 330 29.65 -7.27 -16.81
CA LEU A 330 30.63 -6.72 -15.85
C LEU A 330 30.92 -7.64 -14.66
N SER A 331 29.88 -8.27 -14.11
CA SER A 331 30.03 -9.30 -13.07
C SER A 331 30.76 -10.51 -13.62
N GLY A 332 30.42 -10.95 -14.84
CA GLY A 332 31.09 -12.02 -15.56
C GLY A 332 32.59 -11.81 -15.75
N GLU A 333 33.05 -10.59 -16.07
CA GLU A 333 34.48 -10.25 -16.14
C GLU A 333 35.18 -10.52 -14.80
N THR A 334 34.54 -10.15 -13.68
CA THR A 334 35.09 -10.43 -12.34
C THR A 334 35.13 -11.94 -12.06
N LEU A 335 34.14 -12.70 -12.53
CA LEU A 335 34.15 -14.17 -12.43
C LEU A 335 35.30 -14.79 -13.24
N SER A 336 35.54 -14.30 -14.46
CA SER A 336 36.69 -14.71 -15.29
C SER A 336 38.02 -14.38 -14.63
N GLU A 337 38.17 -13.17 -14.05
CA GLU A 337 39.38 -12.75 -13.31
C GLU A 337 39.69 -13.66 -12.12
N LYS A 338 38.67 -14.28 -11.52
CA LYS A 338 38.77 -15.28 -10.43
C LYS A 338 38.88 -16.72 -10.92
N GLU A 339 39.14 -16.91 -12.21
CA GLU A 339 39.30 -18.22 -12.85
C GLU A 339 38.05 -19.09 -12.71
N HIS A 340 36.86 -18.50 -12.72
CA HIS A 340 35.61 -19.24 -12.79
C HIS A 340 35.02 -19.21 -14.20
N HIS A 341 34.44 -20.33 -14.61
CA HIS A 341 33.64 -20.39 -15.82
C HIS A 341 32.24 -19.89 -15.50
N TRP A 342 31.60 -19.17 -16.43
CA TRP A 342 30.28 -18.65 -16.18
C TRP A 342 29.39 -18.62 -17.42
N ILE A 343 28.09 -18.69 -17.17
CA ILE A 343 27.04 -18.49 -18.17
C ILE A 343 26.20 -17.31 -17.70
N GLY A 344 26.07 -16.28 -18.53
CA GLY A 344 25.28 -15.09 -18.27
C GLY A 344 23.84 -15.25 -18.77
N LEU A 345 22.88 -14.85 -17.95
CA LEU A 345 21.47 -14.82 -18.31
C LEU A 345 20.91 -13.41 -18.10
N ASP A 346 20.23 -12.86 -19.11
CA ASP A 346 19.52 -11.58 -18.99
C ASP A 346 18.24 -11.56 -19.83
N ILE A 347 17.26 -10.76 -19.41
CA ILE A 347 16.00 -10.54 -20.14
C ILE A 347 16.17 -9.47 -21.23
N SER A 348 17.19 -8.62 -21.12
CA SER A 348 17.45 -7.48 -21.98
C SER A 348 18.37 -7.85 -23.14
N LYS A 349 17.77 -8.05 -24.32
CA LYS A 349 18.52 -8.32 -25.56
C LYS A 349 19.55 -7.22 -25.85
N SER A 350 19.21 -5.95 -25.63
CA SER A 350 20.12 -4.84 -25.93
C SER A 350 21.36 -4.83 -25.03
N MET A 351 21.25 -5.31 -23.79
CA MET A 351 22.40 -5.43 -22.87
C MET A 351 23.31 -6.58 -23.29
N LEU A 352 22.72 -7.74 -23.65
CA LEU A 352 23.47 -8.88 -24.17
C LEU A 352 24.17 -8.56 -25.50
N ASP A 353 23.54 -7.77 -26.38
CA ASP A 353 24.16 -7.32 -27.62
C ASP A 353 25.41 -6.46 -27.36
N VAL A 354 25.45 -5.70 -26.25
CA VAL A 354 26.65 -4.97 -25.83
C VAL A 354 27.68 -5.90 -25.20
N ALA A 355 27.27 -6.83 -24.33
CA ALA A 355 28.17 -7.85 -23.77
C ALA A 355 28.87 -8.68 -24.87
N LEU A 356 28.13 -9.05 -25.93
CA LEU A 356 28.68 -9.71 -27.12
C LEU A 356 29.71 -8.83 -27.85
N LYS A 357 29.44 -7.52 -28.01
CA LYS A 357 30.39 -6.58 -28.62
C LYS A 357 31.65 -6.35 -27.77
N ARG A 358 31.56 -6.58 -26.46
CA ARG A 358 32.68 -6.52 -25.52
C ARG A 358 33.51 -7.80 -25.49
N GLU A 359 33.08 -8.85 -26.20
CA GLU A 359 33.78 -10.14 -26.29
C GLU A 359 34.05 -10.77 -24.91
N VAL A 360 33.04 -10.75 -24.04
CA VAL A 360 33.13 -11.38 -22.71
C VAL A 360 33.34 -12.90 -22.82
N ASP A 361 34.07 -13.50 -21.87
CA ASP A 361 34.46 -14.92 -21.94
C ASP A 361 33.30 -15.91 -21.74
N GLY A 362 32.24 -15.50 -21.03
CA GLY A 362 31.12 -16.35 -20.66
C GLY A 362 30.08 -16.50 -21.78
N ASP A 363 29.41 -17.66 -21.81
CA ASP A 363 28.28 -17.89 -22.71
C ASP A 363 27.08 -17.03 -22.29
N LEU A 364 26.37 -16.44 -23.26
CA LEU A 364 25.25 -15.53 -22.99
C LEU A 364 23.89 -16.11 -23.43
N LEU A 365 22.90 -16.00 -22.56
CA LEU A 365 21.54 -16.52 -22.76
C LEU A 365 20.49 -15.40 -22.59
N LEU A 366 19.71 -15.16 -23.63
CA LEU A 366 18.52 -14.30 -23.57
C LEU A 366 17.35 -15.10 -22.96
N ALA A 367 17.05 -14.86 -21.68
CA ALA A 367 15.96 -15.55 -21.01
C ALA A 367 15.43 -14.80 -19.77
N ASP A 368 14.17 -15.08 -19.44
CA ASP A 368 13.53 -14.59 -18.22
C ASP A 368 13.68 -15.62 -17.10
N MET A 369 14.46 -15.28 -16.06
CA MET A 369 14.69 -16.17 -14.92
C MET A 369 13.40 -16.50 -14.17
N GLY A 370 12.40 -15.61 -14.18
CA GLY A 370 11.09 -15.86 -13.59
C GLY A 370 10.27 -16.91 -14.34
N GLN A 371 10.58 -17.20 -15.62
CA GLN A 371 9.99 -18.29 -16.38
C GLN A 371 10.78 -19.60 -16.20
N ILE A 372 12.10 -19.53 -16.15
CA ILE A 372 12.95 -20.72 -15.94
C ILE A 372 12.72 -21.32 -14.55
N SER A 373 12.63 -20.49 -13.51
CA SER A 373 12.44 -20.96 -12.13
C SER A 373 11.11 -21.70 -11.91
N LYS A 374 10.06 -21.36 -12.67
CA LYS A 374 8.78 -22.07 -12.64
C LYS A 374 8.85 -23.49 -13.19
N ASN A 375 9.84 -23.78 -14.04
CA ASN A 375 10.05 -25.09 -14.63
C ASN A 375 11.09 -25.94 -13.87
N LEU A 376 11.83 -25.33 -12.94
CA LEU A 376 12.78 -26.02 -12.07
C LEU A 376 12.04 -26.58 -10.84
N VAL A 377 11.53 -27.80 -10.96
CA VAL A 377 11.02 -28.55 -9.79
C VAL A 377 12.23 -28.98 -8.95
N PRO A 378 12.26 -28.74 -7.62
CA PRO A 378 13.33 -29.23 -6.76
C PRO A 378 13.39 -30.75 -6.81
N LEU A 379 14.49 -31.32 -7.30
CA LEU A 379 14.83 -32.73 -7.15
C LEU A 379 15.24 -32.98 -5.69
N GLY A 380 14.25 -33.10 -4.81
CA GLY A 380 14.51 -33.21 -3.38
C GLY A 380 13.32 -33.70 -2.57
N HIS A 381 12.70 -34.83 -2.95
CA HIS A 381 12.03 -35.82 -2.08
C HIS A 381 11.21 -36.83 -2.92
N GLN A 382 11.87 -37.65 -3.75
CA GLN A 382 11.27 -38.92 -4.17
C GLN A 382 12.27 -40.06 -3.98
N ARG A 383 11.95 -40.90 -2.99
CA ARG A 383 12.56 -42.22 -2.79
C ARG A 383 12.42 -43.05 -4.07
N HIS A 384 13.47 -43.81 -4.37
CA HIS A 384 13.56 -44.89 -5.34
C HIS A 384 12.23 -45.38 -5.93
N THR A 385 12.10 -45.38 -7.26
CA THR A 385 12.05 -46.63 -8.07
C THR A 385 11.94 -46.36 -9.57
N ARG A 386 12.79 -47.09 -10.31
CA ARG A 386 12.65 -47.62 -11.68
C ARG A 386 12.89 -46.77 -12.94
N VAL A 387 14.05 -47.08 -13.53
CA VAL A 387 14.27 -47.63 -14.89
C VAL A 387 13.81 -46.76 -16.08
N CYS A 388 14.77 -46.10 -16.72
CA CYS A 388 14.74 -45.83 -18.16
C CYS A 388 15.75 -46.75 -18.86
N ARG A 389 15.23 -47.64 -19.73
CA ARG A 389 16.01 -48.47 -20.65
C ARG A 389 16.67 -47.57 -21.70
N ALA A 390 17.94 -47.86 -22.02
CA ALA A 390 18.66 -47.31 -23.17
C ALA A 390 17.98 -47.69 -24.50
N PRO A 391 18.10 -46.85 -25.56
CA PRO A 391 17.57 -47.16 -26.88
C PRO A 391 18.46 -48.18 -27.59
N LYS A 392 17.86 -49.21 -28.17
CA LYS A 392 18.53 -50.12 -29.11
C LYS A 392 18.90 -49.34 -30.37
N GLN A 393 20.20 -49.28 -30.66
CA GLN A 393 20.72 -48.94 -31.98
C GLN A 393 20.27 -49.99 -33.01
N SER A 394 19.81 -49.51 -34.15
CA SER A 394 19.67 -50.28 -35.39
C SER A 394 20.97 -50.23 -36.17
N THR A 395 21.51 -51.37 -36.60
CA THR A 395 22.18 -51.54 -37.90
C THR A 395 22.46 -53.04 -38.12
N HIS A 396 21.97 -53.53 -39.27
CA HIS A 396 22.38 -54.67 -40.10
C HIS A 396 22.70 -56.04 -39.49
#